data_AF-A0AAW7E5K9-F1
#
_entry.id   AF-A0AAW7E5K9-F1
#
_cell.length_a   1.000
_cell.length_b   1.000
_cell.length_c   1.000
_cell.angle_alpha   90.00
_cell.angle_beta   90.00
_cell.angle_gamma   90.00
#
_symmetry.space_group_name_H-M   'P 1'
#
loop_
_entity.id
_entity.type
_entity.pdbx_description
1 polymer ?
#
loop_
_entity_poly.entity_id
_entity_poly.type
_entity_poly.pdbx_seq_one_letter_code
_entity_poly.pdbx_strand_id
1 'polypeptide(L)'
;MIPFSFSYLWIFFIAAIGSLVFCLFAIGLIFSAQCRTKLKNGNIFLQSLFVTSCLCVLLSIGLFFLVKKAQLEVKTDHEATYQTLTSPQNILGISMPTGTELYLFEANNQESFREATFPTPVAFGNFQINNIQIPRGYELEMFDDRSITLRGKGVDQIEGWQCKLENYIKVYLDEQANISGLEFCILASSVKLKQITLQAGADIQRSKYSKYPDGFIAQDTWQIRNLLTHYKNISVGWANIYLDKNHQLLGIENGTLAKDLHFGGIDYPQGTEFNFLLHPLIKNQETWLFTPPTNKTAKAKDGTVYTDQQAILHTTDGQVLKILNANDEKIMARRSNHS
;
A
#
# COMPACT_ATOMS: atom_id res chain seq x y z
N MET A 1 -16.56 15.76 -6.82
CA MET A 1 -17.96 15.79 -7.31
C MET A 1 -18.85 16.20 -6.16
N ILE A 2 -19.49 17.38 -6.23
CA ILE A 2 -20.50 17.76 -5.25
C ILE A 2 -21.64 16.75 -5.40
N PRO A 3 -22.07 16.03 -4.34
CA PRO A 3 -23.21 15.14 -4.44
C PRO A 3 -24.43 16.03 -4.65
N PHE A 4 -24.91 16.12 -5.90
CA PHE A 4 -26.19 16.74 -6.18
C PHE A 4 -27.26 15.87 -5.53
N SER A 5 -27.64 16.21 -4.31
CA SER A 5 -28.81 15.60 -3.69
C SER A 5 -30.01 15.86 -4.60
N PHE A 6 -30.95 14.92 -4.64
CA PHE A 6 -32.16 15.00 -5.44
C PHE A 6 -32.89 16.34 -5.28
N SER A 7 -32.83 16.94 -4.08
CA SER A 7 -33.38 18.25 -3.75
C SER A 7 -32.74 19.42 -4.53
N TYR A 8 -31.43 19.40 -4.79
CA TYR A 8 -30.78 20.47 -5.57
C TYR A 8 -31.22 20.46 -7.04
N LEU A 9 -31.38 19.28 -7.63
CA LEU A 9 -31.84 19.13 -9.02
C LEU A 9 -33.24 19.76 -9.22
N TRP A 10 -34.14 19.58 -8.26
CA TRP A 10 -35.46 20.22 -8.29
C TRP A 10 -35.41 21.74 -8.23
N ILE A 11 -34.51 22.30 -7.41
CA ILE A 11 -34.34 23.76 -7.30
C ILE A 11 -33.86 24.34 -8.64
N PHE A 12 -32.87 23.72 -9.28
CA PHE A 12 -32.40 24.14 -10.61
C PHE A 12 -33.49 23.99 -11.68
N PHE A 13 -34.27 22.90 -11.64
CA PHE A 13 -35.35 22.65 -12.59
C PHE A 13 -36.47 23.69 -12.49
N ILE A 14 -36.92 24.00 -11.26
CA ILE A 14 -37.95 25.02 -11.01
C ILE A 14 -37.45 26.41 -11.42
N ALA A 15 -36.19 26.74 -11.10
CA ALA A 15 -35.58 28.01 -11.49
C ALA A 15 -35.49 28.15 -13.02
N ALA A 16 -35.11 27.08 -13.72
CA ALA A 16 -35.03 27.05 -15.19
C ALA A 16 -36.40 27.23 -15.86
N ILE A 17 -37.42 26.46 -15.43
CA ILE A 17 -38.79 26.57 -15.96
C ILE A 17 -39.35 27.96 -15.68
N GLY A 18 -39.21 28.45 -14.45
CA GLY A 18 -39.68 29.79 -14.07
C GLY A 18 -39.00 30.89 -14.86
N SER A 19 -37.71 30.75 -15.17
CA SER A 19 -36.96 31.69 -16.02
C SER A 19 -37.43 31.64 -17.47
N LEU A 20 -37.75 30.46 -18.01
CA LEU A 20 -38.31 30.31 -19.36
C LEU A 20 -39.68 30.98 -19.46
N VAL A 21 -40.55 30.75 -18.48
CA VAL A 21 -41.85 31.45 -18.38
C VAL A 21 -41.64 32.97 -18.33
N PHE A 22 -40.62 33.45 -17.64
CA PHE A 22 -40.32 34.88 -17.55
C PHE A 22 -39.91 35.43 -18.91
N CYS A 23 -39.05 34.71 -19.65
CA CYS A 23 -38.65 35.08 -21.00
C CYS A 23 -39.87 35.21 -21.92
N LEU A 24 -40.85 34.31 -21.83
CA LEU A 24 -42.09 34.39 -22.61
C LEU A 24 -42.90 35.65 -22.24
N PHE A 25 -43.02 35.98 -20.95
CA PHE A 25 -43.64 37.24 -20.53
C PHE A 25 -42.85 38.46 -21.00
N ALA A 26 -41.53 38.46 -20.89
CA ALA A 26 -40.67 39.57 -21.32
C ALA A 26 -40.80 39.83 -22.82
N ILE A 27 -40.76 38.78 -23.65
CA ILE A 27 -41.00 38.86 -25.10
C ILE A 27 -42.40 39.42 -25.36
N GLY A 28 -43.43 38.89 -24.68
CA GLY A 28 -44.81 39.38 -24.81
C GLY A 28 -44.97 40.85 -24.45
N LEU A 29 -44.30 41.32 -23.40
CA LEU A 29 -44.36 42.71 -22.94
C LEU A 29 -43.62 43.66 -23.89
N ILE A 30 -42.50 43.23 -24.48
CA ILE A 30 -41.72 44.02 -25.45
C ILE A 30 -42.49 44.17 -26.76
N PHE A 31 -43.04 43.08 -27.29
CA PHE A 31 -43.60 43.04 -28.65
C PHE A 31 -45.13 43.20 -28.73
N SER A 32 -45.88 43.12 -27.63
CA SER A 32 -47.36 43.20 -27.66
C SER A 32 -47.95 44.20 -26.67
N ALA A 33 -48.72 45.17 -27.19
CA ALA A 33 -49.52 46.08 -26.37
C ALA A 33 -50.67 45.34 -25.65
N GLN A 34 -51.24 44.31 -26.28
CA GLN A 34 -52.33 43.52 -25.69
C GLN A 34 -51.86 42.70 -24.49
N CYS A 35 -50.63 42.17 -24.52
CA CYS A 35 -50.04 41.44 -23.41
C CYS A 35 -49.84 42.36 -22.18
N ARG A 36 -49.39 43.61 -22.41
CA ARG A 36 -49.27 44.64 -21.35
C ARG A 36 -50.62 44.96 -20.71
N THR A 37 -51.66 45.15 -21.50
CA THR A 37 -53.01 45.43 -20.97
C THR A 37 -53.60 44.23 -20.22
N LYS A 38 -53.40 43.01 -20.73
CA LYS A 38 -53.85 41.77 -20.08
C LYS A 38 -53.11 41.46 -18.79
N LEU A 39 -51.84 41.83 -18.65
CA LEU A 39 -51.11 41.66 -17.39
C LEU A 39 -51.57 42.68 -16.34
N LYS A 40 -51.78 43.94 -16.77
CA LYS A 40 -52.25 45.03 -15.89
C LYS A 40 -53.68 44.81 -15.37
N ASN A 41 -54.58 44.38 -16.25
CA ASN A 41 -56.00 44.17 -15.93
C ASN A 41 -56.38 42.69 -15.77
N GLY A 42 -55.39 41.80 -15.70
CA GLY A 42 -55.58 40.36 -15.65
C GLY A 42 -55.99 39.85 -14.27
N ASN A 43 -56.38 38.57 -14.22
CA ASN A 43 -56.66 37.89 -12.96
C ASN A 43 -55.39 37.79 -12.08
N ILE A 44 -55.57 37.78 -10.76
CA ILE A 44 -54.52 37.62 -9.73
C ILE A 44 -53.58 36.46 -10.06
N PHE A 45 -54.10 35.38 -10.66
CA PHE A 45 -53.30 34.25 -11.11
C PHE A 45 -52.19 34.63 -12.11
N LEU A 46 -52.51 35.45 -13.12
CA LEU A 46 -51.55 35.85 -14.15
C LEU A 46 -50.47 36.79 -13.58
N GLN A 47 -50.87 37.68 -12.67
CA GLN A 47 -49.95 38.56 -11.95
C GLN A 47 -49.03 37.77 -11.01
N SER A 48 -49.59 36.81 -10.27
CA SER A 48 -48.82 35.91 -9.39
C SER A 48 -47.82 35.05 -10.17
N LEU A 49 -48.22 34.53 -11.33
CA LEU A 49 -47.34 33.76 -12.22
C LEU A 49 -46.16 34.63 -12.71
N PHE A 50 -46.42 35.87 -13.11
CA PHE A 50 -45.37 36.80 -13.53
C PHE A 50 -44.39 37.13 -12.38
N VAL A 51 -44.90 37.43 -11.19
CA VAL A 51 -44.06 37.74 -10.01
C VAL A 51 -43.22 36.52 -9.59
N THR A 52 -43.83 35.33 -9.53
CA THR A 52 -43.13 34.09 -9.19
C THR A 52 -42.04 33.77 -10.22
N SER A 53 -42.35 33.96 -11.49
CA SER A 53 -41.43 33.78 -12.60
C SER A 53 -40.24 34.75 -12.55
N CYS A 54 -40.48 36.02 -12.18
CA CYS A 54 -39.43 37.00 -11.90
C CYS A 54 -38.54 36.56 -10.72
N LEU A 55 -39.14 36.04 -9.65
CA LEU A 55 -38.41 35.50 -8.50
C LEU A 55 -37.53 34.30 -8.89
N CYS A 56 -38.00 33.43 -9.79
CA CYS A 56 -37.20 32.33 -10.35
C CYS A 56 -35.98 32.83 -11.13
N VAL A 57 -36.07 33.97 -11.84
CA VAL A 57 -34.91 34.56 -12.52
C VAL A 57 -33.89 35.06 -11.50
N LEU A 58 -34.32 35.74 -10.44
CA LEU A 58 -33.42 36.17 -9.36
C LEU A 58 -32.73 34.98 -8.68
N LEU A 59 -33.49 33.89 -8.45
CA LEU A 59 -32.95 32.64 -7.93
C LEU A 59 -31.91 32.02 -8.87
N SER A 60 -32.18 31.96 -10.18
CA SER A 60 -31.22 31.47 -11.19
C SER A 60 -29.91 32.26 -11.18
N ILE A 61 -30.00 33.60 -11.08
CA ILE A 61 -28.81 34.47 -10.98
C ILE A 61 -28.04 34.17 -9.69
N GLY A 62 -28.72 34.07 -8.55
CA GLY A 62 -28.08 33.72 -7.27
C GLY A 62 -27.36 32.37 -7.30
N LEU A 63 -28.01 31.34 -7.86
CA LEU A 63 -27.43 30.01 -8.03
C LEU A 63 -26.20 30.03 -8.95
N PHE A 64 -26.25 30.80 -10.03
CA PHE A 64 -25.11 30.97 -10.93
C PHE A 64 -23.88 31.54 -10.20
N PHE A 65 -24.07 32.58 -9.38
CA PHE A 65 -22.98 33.15 -8.58
C PHE A 65 -22.45 32.18 -7.53
N LEU A 66 -23.32 31.41 -6.86
CA LEU A 66 -22.91 30.39 -5.89
C LEU A 66 -22.08 29.28 -6.55
N VAL A 67 -22.53 28.77 -7.71
CA VAL A 67 -21.78 27.76 -8.47
C VAL A 67 -20.43 28.31 -8.93
N LYS A 68 -20.40 29.54 -9.47
CA LYS A 68 -19.15 30.23 -9.85
C LYS A 68 -18.18 30.35 -8.68
N LYS A 69 -18.66 30.75 -7.50
CA LYS A 69 -17.85 30.89 -6.30
C LYS A 69 -17.29 29.54 -5.84
N ALA A 70 -18.15 28.51 -5.77
CA ALA A 70 -17.73 27.17 -5.40
C ALA A 70 -16.72 26.57 -6.39
N GLN A 71 -16.90 26.79 -7.69
CA GLN A 71 -15.92 26.39 -8.71
C GLN A 71 -14.59 27.11 -8.55
N LEU A 72 -14.62 28.39 -8.19
CA LEU A 72 -13.41 29.16 -7.94
C LEU A 72 -12.67 28.66 -6.70
N GLU A 73 -13.37 28.44 -5.58
CA GLU A 73 -12.81 27.88 -4.34
C GLU A 73 -12.19 26.49 -4.58
N VAL A 74 -12.91 25.59 -5.27
CA VAL A 74 -12.37 24.26 -5.64
C VAL A 74 -11.15 24.39 -6.55
N LYS A 75 -11.16 25.32 -7.50
CA LYS A 75 -10.02 25.54 -8.40
C LYS A 75 -8.82 26.07 -7.63
N THR A 76 -9.02 27.04 -6.73
CA THR A 76 -7.93 27.58 -5.90
C THR A 76 -7.37 26.54 -4.94
N ASP A 77 -8.21 25.71 -4.33
CA ASP A 77 -7.77 24.63 -3.45
C ASP A 77 -6.99 23.56 -4.24
N HIS A 78 -7.46 23.25 -5.44
CA HIS A 78 -6.78 22.33 -6.34
C HIS A 78 -5.42 22.89 -6.78
N GLU A 79 -5.34 24.15 -7.22
CA GLU A 79 -4.07 24.81 -7.58
C GLU A 79 -3.13 24.98 -6.38
N ALA A 80 -3.68 25.12 -5.18
CA ALA A 80 -2.88 25.19 -3.96
C ALA A 80 -2.30 23.83 -3.56
N THR A 81 -2.94 22.73 -3.94
CA THR A 81 -2.52 21.37 -3.56
C THR A 81 -1.79 20.64 -4.70
N TYR A 82 -2.09 20.96 -5.96
CA TYR A 82 -1.45 20.43 -7.15
C TYR A 82 -0.71 21.55 -7.86
N GLN A 83 0.62 21.43 -7.93
CA GLN A 83 1.47 22.44 -8.54
C GLN A 83 2.36 21.83 -9.60
N THR A 84 2.57 22.54 -10.70
CA THR A 84 3.56 22.15 -11.72
C THR A 84 4.73 23.11 -11.68
N LEU A 85 5.94 22.59 -11.57
CA LEU A 85 7.15 23.42 -11.53
C LEU A 85 7.40 24.08 -12.89
N THR A 86 7.51 25.40 -12.90
CA THR A 86 7.78 26.21 -14.10
C THR A 86 9.27 26.36 -14.41
N SER A 87 10.13 26.04 -13.46
CA SER A 87 11.59 26.04 -13.59
C SER A 87 12.18 24.87 -12.79
N PRO A 88 13.41 24.42 -13.10
CA PRO A 88 14.06 23.37 -12.33
C PRO A 88 14.32 23.86 -10.91
N GLN A 89 14.03 23.04 -9.91
CA GLN A 89 14.19 23.39 -8.50
C GLN A 89 14.73 22.21 -7.70
N ASN A 90 15.37 22.51 -6.57
CA ASN A 90 15.77 21.50 -5.62
C ASN A 90 14.85 21.58 -4.40
N ILE A 91 14.04 20.54 -4.17
CA ILE A 91 13.05 20.50 -3.08
C ILE A 91 13.37 19.30 -2.22
N LEU A 92 13.60 19.52 -0.91
CA LEU A 92 14.05 18.50 0.04
C LEU A 92 15.30 17.72 -0.41
N GLY A 93 16.24 18.40 -1.09
CA GLY A 93 17.45 17.77 -1.62
C GLY A 93 17.27 16.99 -2.94
N ILE A 94 16.03 16.89 -3.45
CA ILE A 94 15.71 16.23 -4.71
C ILE A 94 15.72 17.26 -5.84
N SER A 95 16.60 17.04 -6.83
CA SER A 95 16.65 17.86 -8.04
C SER A 95 15.47 17.53 -8.97
N MET A 96 14.54 18.47 -9.11
CA MET A 96 13.33 18.32 -9.90
C MET A 96 13.40 19.15 -11.19
N PRO A 97 13.18 18.54 -12.39
CA PRO A 97 13.16 19.27 -13.64
C PRO A 97 11.89 20.12 -13.81
N THR A 98 11.93 21.07 -14.74
CA THR A 98 10.73 21.80 -15.18
C THR A 98 9.65 20.82 -15.65
N GLY A 99 8.40 21.11 -15.29
CA GLY A 99 7.25 20.28 -15.62
C GLY A 99 6.97 19.17 -14.60
N THR A 100 7.73 19.11 -13.49
CA THR A 100 7.42 18.19 -12.38
C THR A 100 6.08 18.55 -11.77
N GLU A 101 5.21 17.56 -11.64
CA GLU A 101 3.90 17.69 -11.00
C GLU A 101 4.02 17.30 -9.53
N LEU A 102 3.66 18.21 -8.64
CA LEU A 102 3.68 18.05 -7.20
C LEU A 102 2.25 17.92 -6.67
N TYR A 103 2.06 16.97 -5.76
CA TYR A 103 0.89 16.90 -4.89
C TYR A 103 1.32 17.20 -3.46
N LEU A 104 0.75 18.26 -2.87
CA LEU A 104 1.19 18.87 -1.62
C LEU A 104 0.39 18.39 -0.40
N PHE A 105 1.05 18.29 0.76
CA PHE A 105 0.38 18.06 2.04
C PHE A 105 -0.29 19.34 2.53
N GLU A 106 0.45 20.45 2.50
CA GLU A 106 -0.01 21.79 2.86
C GLU A 106 -0.13 22.63 1.60
N ALA A 107 -1.27 23.32 1.49
CA ALA A 107 -1.56 24.24 0.41
C ALA A 107 -0.43 25.26 0.21
N ASN A 108 0.09 25.37 -1.00
CA ASN A 108 1.15 26.28 -1.42
C ASN A 108 2.52 26.12 -0.74
N ASN A 109 2.74 25.01 -0.01
CA ASN A 109 4.04 24.70 0.57
C ASN A 109 4.71 23.56 -0.21
N GLN A 110 5.68 23.90 -1.06
CA GLN A 110 6.36 22.93 -1.91
C GLN A 110 7.19 21.91 -1.10
N GLU A 111 7.75 22.30 0.05
CA GLU A 111 8.50 21.38 0.93
C GLU A 111 7.60 20.33 1.59
N SER A 112 6.28 20.56 1.57
CA SER A 112 5.29 19.63 2.09
C SER A 112 4.83 18.57 1.08
N PHE A 113 5.46 18.48 -0.10
CA PHE A 113 5.02 17.55 -1.13
C PHE A 113 4.93 16.10 -0.59
N ARG A 114 3.83 15.44 -0.94
CA ARG A 114 3.59 14.02 -0.68
C ARG A 114 3.97 13.17 -1.87
N GLU A 115 3.77 13.70 -3.08
CA GLU A 115 4.08 12.99 -4.32
C GLU A 115 4.65 13.98 -5.32
N ALA A 116 5.68 13.56 -6.03
CA ALA A 116 6.22 14.27 -7.17
C ALA A 116 6.33 13.32 -8.36
N THR A 117 5.77 13.72 -9.49
CA THR A 117 5.81 12.98 -10.76
C THR A 117 6.65 13.76 -11.76
N PHE A 118 7.72 13.15 -12.23
CA PHE A 118 8.69 13.77 -13.12
C PHE A 118 8.27 13.57 -14.59
N PRO A 119 8.32 14.62 -15.43
CA PRO A 119 7.98 14.52 -16.84
C PRO A 119 8.98 13.67 -17.64
N THR A 120 10.22 13.63 -17.16
CA THR A 120 11.31 12.79 -17.66
C THR A 120 11.97 12.09 -16.48
N PRO A 121 12.37 10.82 -16.59
CA PRO A 121 13.02 10.11 -15.50
C PRO A 121 14.24 10.86 -14.96
N VAL A 122 14.33 10.96 -13.64
CA VAL A 122 15.42 11.61 -12.90
C VAL A 122 16.34 10.55 -12.32
N ALA A 123 17.64 10.79 -12.37
CA ALA A 123 18.61 9.90 -11.75
C ALA A 123 18.51 10.00 -10.22
N PHE A 124 18.43 8.85 -9.55
CA PHE A 124 18.39 8.75 -8.09
C PHE A 124 19.23 7.55 -7.66
N GLY A 125 20.47 7.79 -7.25
CA GLY A 125 21.49 6.73 -7.23
C GLY A 125 21.69 6.14 -8.63
N ASN A 126 21.71 4.82 -8.74
CA ASN A 126 21.72 4.12 -10.04
C ASN A 126 20.31 3.86 -10.62
N PHE A 127 19.25 4.39 -9.99
CA PHE A 127 17.89 4.32 -10.52
C PHE A 127 17.53 5.49 -11.43
N GLN A 128 16.55 5.27 -12.29
CA GLN A 128 15.86 6.29 -13.07
C GLN A 128 14.41 6.33 -12.57
N ILE A 129 14.10 7.32 -11.73
CA ILE A 129 12.79 7.44 -11.09
C ILE A 129 11.89 8.39 -11.87
N ASN A 130 10.62 8.03 -11.99
CA ASN A 130 9.60 8.90 -12.58
C ASN A 130 8.61 9.42 -11.54
N ASN A 131 8.63 8.85 -10.34
CA ASN A 131 7.73 9.23 -9.27
C ASN A 131 8.37 8.94 -7.90
N ILE A 132 8.15 9.84 -6.96
CA ILE A 132 8.56 9.74 -5.57
C ILE A 132 7.37 10.09 -4.68
N GLN A 133 7.14 9.28 -3.66
CA GLN A 133 6.08 9.50 -2.67
C GLN A 133 6.67 9.48 -1.26
N ILE A 134 6.42 10.57 -0.51
CA ILE A 134 6.85 10.76 0.86
C ILE A 134 5.63 10.65 1.78
N PRO A 135 5.64 9.75 2.77
CA PRO A 135 4.51 9.57 3.66
C PRO A 135 4.31 10.82 4.53
N ARG A 136 3.06 11.27 4.68
CA ARG A 136 2.72 12.48 5.46
C ARG A 136 1.39 12.37 6.21
N GLY A 137 1.31 13.03 7.38
CA GLY A 137 0.12 13.09 8.23
C GLY A 137 -0.34 11.71 8.70
N TYR A 138 -1.59 11.35 8.41
CA TYR A 138 -2.23 10.10 8.84
C TYR A 138 -1.42 8.84 8.53
N GLU A 139 -0.68 8.82 7.42
CA GLU A 139 0.18 7.68 7.06
C GLU A 139 1.29 7.45 8.09
N LEU A 140 1.86 8.53 8.63
CA LEU A 140 2.87 8.46 9.69
C LEU A 140 2.23 8.12 11.04
N GLU A 141 1.05 8.67 11.32
CA GLU A 141 0.34 8.44 12.59
C GLU A 141 -0.13 6.99 12.75
N MET A 142 -0.60 6.35 11.67
CA MET A 142 -1.12 4.99 11.72
C MET A 142 -0.09 3.89 11.53
N PHE A 143 0.90 4.10 10.65
CA PHE A 143 1.78 3.01 10.22
C PHE A 143 3.22 3.13 10.73
N ASP A 144 3.59 4.28 11.32
CA ASP A 144 4.97 4.66 11.69
C ASP A 144 6.00 4.29 10.60
N ASP A 145 5.57 4.37 9.34
CA ASP A 145 6.39 4.05 8.17
C ASP A 145 6.90 5.35 7.57
N ARG A 146 8.15 5.68 7.88
CA ARG A 146 8.85 6.86 7.35
C ARG A 146 9.56 6.59 6.03
N SER A 147 9.40 5.39 5.46
CA SER A 147 10.06 5.05 4.20
C SER A 147 9.42 5.80 3.04
N ILE A 148 10.27 6.22 2.12
CA ILE A 148 9.91 6.94 0.90
C ILE A 148 9.78 5.91 -0.22
N THR A 149 8.68 6.01 -0.97
CA THR A 149 8.42 5.13 -2.10
C THR A 149 8.98 5.76 -3.37
N LEU A 150 9.86 5.03 -4.06
CA LEU A 150 10.40 5.39 -5.36
C LEU A 150 9.82 4.48 -6.43
N ARG A 151 9.42 5.04 -7.58
CA ARG A 151 8.96 4.29 -8.75
C ARG A 151 9.77 4.68 -9.99
N GLY A 152 9.99 3.72 -10.87
CA GLY A 152 10.84 3.92 -12.04
C GLY A 152 11.47 2.63 -12.52
N LYS A 153 12.73 2.71 -12.98
CA LYS A 153 13.49 1.56 -13.48
C LYS A 153 14.95 1.64 -13.05
N GLY A 154 15.60 0.49 -12.95
CA GLY A 154 17.05 0.39 -12.69
C GLY A 154 17.37 -0.66 -11.65
N VAL A 155 18.67 -0.81 -11.40
CA VAL A 155 19.19 -1.72 -10.37
C VAL A 155 20.27 -0.97 -9.60
N ASP A 156 20.24 -1.08 -8.28
CA ASP A 156 21.26 -0.50 -7.41
C ASP A 156 21.54 -1.41 -6.21
N GLN A 157 22.69 -1.23 -5.58
CA GLN A 157 23.06 -1.94 -4.37
C GLN A 157 22.75 -1.11 -3.13
N ILE A 158 21.81 -1.57 -2.29
CA ILE A 158 21.43 -0.88 -1.05
C ILE A 158 21.57 -1.86 0.11
N GLU A 159 22.37 -1.50 1.11
CA GLU A 159 22.66 -2.35 2.30
C GLU A 159 23.07 -3.80 1.94
N GLY A 160 23.81 -3.93 0.84
CA GLY A 160 24.32 -5.22 0.33
C GLY A 160 23.33 -6.00 -0.53
N TRP A 161 22.11 -5.51 -0.75
CA TRP A 161 21.12 -6.10 -1.64
C TRP A 161 21.15 -5.47 -3.03
N GLN A 162 21.21 -6.29 -4.07
CA GLN A 162 21.02 -5.85 -5.47
C GLN A 162 19.52 -5.67 -5.72
N CYS A 163 19.02 -4.46 -5.48
CA CYS A 163 17.60 -4.13 -5.56
C CYS A 163 17.22 -3.72 -6.99
N LYS A 164 16.19 -4.36 -7.54
CA LYS A 164 15.57 -4.00 -8.82
C LYS A 164 14.38 -3.07 -8.58
N LEU A 165 14.40 -1.91 -9.22
CA LEU A 165 13.24 -1.03 -9.30
C LEU A 165 12.37 -1.48 -10.48
N GLU A 166 11.31 -2.22 -10.19
CA GLU A 166 10.34 -2.71 -11.20
C GLU A 166 8.98 -2.03 -11.09
N ASN A 167 8.36 -2.09 -9.90
CA ASN A 167 7.13 -1.36 -9.58
C ASN A 167 7.43 -0.20 -8.64
N TYR A 168 7.98 -0.54 -7.48
CA TYR A 168 8.44 0.42 -6.49
C TYR A 168 9.52 -0.20 -5.60
N ILE A 169 10.29 0.66 -4.94
CA ILE A 169 11.11 0.32 -3.78
C ILE A 169 10.76 1.29 -2.65
N LYS A 170 10.98 0.88 -1.40
CA LYS A 170 10.87 1.75 -0.24
C LYS A 170 12.23 1.93 0.40
N VAL A 171 12.65 3.18 0.59
CA VAL A 171 13.97 3.53 1.12
C VAL A 171 13.86 4.61 2.18
N TYR A 172 14.86 4.72 3.03
CA TYR A 172 15.06 5.87 3.89
C TYR A 172 16.03 6.82 3.21
N LEU A 173 15.78 8.12 3.33
CA LEU A 173 16.67 9.16 2.82
C LEU A 173 17.31 9.91 3.99
N ASP A 174 18.52 10.43 3.78
CA ASP A 174 19.12 11.44 4.65
C ASP A 174 18.59 12.86 4.34
N GLU A 175 19.09 13.86 5.04
CA GLU A 175 18.71 15.27 4.85
C GLU A 175 19.09 15.83 3.47
N GLN A 176 20.01 15.17 2.75
CA GLN A 176 20.48 15.55 1.42
C GLN A 176 19.83 14.70 0.32
N ALA A 177 18.78 13.95 0.64
CA ALA A 177 18.07 13.05 -0.25
C ALA A 177 18.92 11.89 -0.81
N ASN A 178 19.99 11.48 -0.13
CA ASN A 178 20.68 10.24 -0.46
C ASN A 178 20.00 9.06 0.23
N ILE A 179 20.04 7.89 -0.42
CA ILE A 179 19.55 6.65 0.18
C ILE A 179 20.41 6.30 1.39
N SER A 180 19.81 6.35 2.58
CA SER A 180 20.44 6.03 3.86
C SER A 180 20.09 4.65 4.38
N GLY A 181 19.02 4.04 3.86
CA GLY A 181 18.61 2.68 4.22
C GLY A 181 17.52 2.12 3.32
N LEU A 182 17.25 0.84 3.47
CA LEU A 182 16.26 0.07 2.72
C LEU A 182 15.13 -0.40 3.65
N GLU A 183 13.89 -0.17 3.24
CA GLU A 183 12.69 -0.74 3.88
C GLU A 183 12.14 -1.90 3.05
N PHE A 184 12.12 -1.77 1.72
CA PHE A 184 11.62 -2.82 0.84
C PHE A 184 12.24 -2.75 -0.56
N CYS A 185 12.64 -3.90 -1.12
CA CYS A 185 12.91 -4.02 -2.56
C CYS A 185 12.70 -5.44 -3.08
N ILE A 186 12.68 -5.55 -4.41
CA ILE A 186 12.73 -6.84 -5.12
C ILE A 186 14.18 -7.16 -5.48
N LEU A 187 14.62 -8.38 -5.22
CA LEU A 187 15.97 -8.82 -5.55
C LEU A 187 16.16 -8.94 -7.07
N ALA A 188 17.17 -8.27 -7.63
CA ALA A 188 17.44 -8.21 -9.06
C ALA A 188 17.98 -9.52 -9.65
N SER A 189 18.81 -10.22 -8.89
CA SER A 189 19.51 -11.44 -9.32
C SER A 189 19.63 -12.42 -8.15
N SER A 190 19.68 -13.71 -8.44
CA SER A 190 19.84 -14.73 -7.39
C SER A 190 21.13 -14.49 -6.57
N VAL A 191 21.04 -14.65 -5.25
CA VAL A 191 22.15 -14.45 -4.31
C VAL A 191 22.39 -15.74 -3.54
N LYS A 192 23.64 -16.19 -3.52
CA LYS A 192 24.07 -17.33 -2.71
C LYS A 192 24.59 -16.82 -1.36
N LEU A 193 23.88 -17.15 -0.30
CA LEU A 193 24.32 -16.95 1.08
C LEU A 193 24.94 -18.25 1.61
N LYS A 194 25.51 -18.21 2.82
CA LYS A 194 26.23 -19.34 3.41
C LYS A 194 25.42 -20.64 3.46
N GLN A 195 24.12 -20.54 3.74
CA GLN A 195 23.24 -21.70 3.98
C GLN A 195 22.05 -21.82 3.04
N ILE A 196 21.78 -20.79 2.25
CA ILE A 196 20.60 -20.69 1.38
C ILE A 196 20.96 -19.99 0.07
N THR A 197 20.15 -20.20 -0.95
CA THR A 197 20.20 -19.43 -2.20
C THR A 197 18.87 -18.74 -2.41
N LEU A 198 18.90 -17.42 -2.44
CA LEU A 198 17.76 -16.58 -2.75
C LEU A 198 17.64 -16.47 -4.27
N GLN A 199 16.46 -16.72 -4.83
CA GLN A 199 16.19 -16.48 -6.24
C GLN A 199 15.93 -15.00 -6.54
N ALA A 200 16.22 -14.58 -7.78
CA ALA A 200 15.76 -13.30 -8.29
C ALA A 200 14.24 -13.17 -8.17
N GLY A 201 13.74 -11.95 -7.94
CA GLY A 201 12.33 -11.69 -7.68
C GLY A 201 11.90 -11.87 -6.23
N ALA A 202 12.83 -12.15 -5.31
CA ALA A 202 12.53 -12.22 -3.88
C ALA A 202 12.12 -10.86 -3.31
N ASP A 203 11.07 -10.84 -2.49
CA ASP A 203 10.71 -9.66 -1.72
C ASP A 203 11.63 -9.58 -0.51
N ILE A 204 12.41 -8.51 -0.42
CA ILE A 204 13.25 -8.20 0.75
C ILE A 204 12.58 -7.05 1.48
N GLN A 205 12.23 -7.27 2.74
CA GLN A 205 11.61 -6.29 3.60
C GLN A 205 12.41 -6.15 4.89
N ARG A 206 12.54 -4.93 5.39
CA ARG A 206 13.09 -4.69 6.72
C ARG A 206 12.08 -5.16 7.76
N SER A 207 12.57 -5.92 8.73
CA SER A 207 11.73 -6.46 9.80
C SER A 207 11.26 -5.36 10.73
N LYS A 208 9.96 -5.30 10.98
CA LYS A 208 9.37 -4.48 12.04
C LYS A 208 9.36 -5.33 13.31
N TYR A 209 10.13 -4.94 14.32
CA TYR A 209 10.40 -5.68 15.58
C TYR A 209 9.30 -6.66 15.96
N SER A 210 9.48 -7.94 15.61
CA SER A 210 8.46 -8.95 15.87
C SER A 210 8.50 -9.33 17.34
N LYS A 211 7.44 -8.95 18.07
CA LYS A 211 7.27 -9.27 19.48
C LYS A 211 6.38 -10.50 19.61
N TYR A 212 6.95 -11.58 20.14
CA TYR A 212 6.22 -12.80 20.42
C TYR A 212 5.38 -12.65 21.70
N PRO A 213 4.33 -13.50 21.90
CA PRO A 213 3.44 -13.41 23.07
C PRO A 213 4.15 -13.53 24.42
N ASP A 214 5.30 -14.19 24.46
CA ASP A 214 6.15 -14.34 25.65
C ASP A 214 7.09 -13.15 25.89
N GLY A 215 7.01 -12.10 25.08
CA GLY A 215 7.83 -10.91 25.17
C GLY A 215 9.20 -11.02 24.49
N PHE A 216 9.50 -12.14 23.83
CA PHE A 216 10.71 -12.24 23.00
C PHE A 216 10.64 -11.25 21.83
N ILE A 217 11.71 -10.47 21.65
CA ILE A 217 11.87 -9.53 20.54
C ILE A 217 12.92 -10.11 19.61
N ALA A 218 12.50 -10.50 18.41
CA ALA A 218 13.41 -11.02 17.42
C ALA A 218 14.44 -9.95 16.98
N GLN A 219 15.64 -10.43 16.65
CA GLN A 219 16.79 -9.59 16.28
C GLN A 219 17.05 -9.62 14.76
N ASP A 220 16.09 -10.13 13.99
CA ASP A 220 16.14 -10.10 12.55
C ASP A 220 16.05 -8.65 12.04
N THR A 221 16.79 -8.40 10.98
CA THR A 221 16.79 -7.12 10.26
C THR A 221 16.06 -7.26 8.95
N TRP A 222 16.11 -8.44 8.33
CA TRP A 222 15.50 -8.70 7.03
C TRP A 222 14.52 -9.86 7.13
N GLN A 223 13.30 -9.63 6.65
CA GLN A 223 12.32 -10.64 6.33
C GLN A 223 12.27 -10.78 4.81
N ILE A 224 12.42 -12.00 4.31
CA ILE A 224 12.46 -12.29 2.88
C ILE A 224 11.38 -13.31 2.54
N ARG A 225 10.52 -12.98 1.57
CA ARG A 225 9.56 -13.91 1.00
C ARG A 225 10.11 -14.42 -0.33
N ASN A 226 10.40 -15.72 -0.40
CA ASN A 226 11.04 -16.29 -1.57
C ASN A 226 10.69 -17.77 -1.79
N LEU A 227 10.84 -18.20 -3.03
CA LEU A 227 11.01 -19.61 -3.35
C LEU A 227 12.40 -20.04 -2.85
N LEU A 228 12.42 -20.76 -1.73
CA LEU A 228 13.65 -21.30 -1.16
C LEU A 228 13.86 -22.72 -1.66
N THR A 229 14.71 -22.94 -2.67
CA THR A 229 14.85 -24.28 -3.26
C THR A 229 15.45 -25.32 -2.31
N HIS A 230 16.34 -24.91 -1.41
CA HIS A 230 16.97 -25.78 -0.42
C HIS A 230 17.44 -25.02 0.82
N TYR A 231 17.36 -25.69 1.97
CA TYR A 231 18.09 -25.35 3.19
C TYR A 231 18.82 -26.61 3.68
N LYS A 232 20.16 -26.58 3.67
CA LYS A 232 20.99 -27.78 3.86
C LYS A 232 20.49 -28.91 2.93
N ASN A 233 20.08 -30.06 3.46
CA ASN A 233 19.57 -31.19 2.69
C ASN A 233 18.04 -31.23 2.56
N ILE A 234 17.35 -30.18 2.98
CA ILE A 234 15.88 -30.09 2.94
C ILE A 234 15.47 -29.30 1.69
N SER A 235 14.67 -29.92 0.84
CA SER A 235 14.06 -29.24 -0.31
C SER A 235 12.80 -28.50 0.15
N VAL A 236 12.89 -27.18 0.21
CA VAL A 236 11.78 -26.29 0.54
C VAL A 236 11.19 -25.76 -0.78
N GLY A 237 9.90 -25.45 -0.80
CA GLY A 237 9.24 -24.87 -1.97
C GLY A 237 9.17 -23.35 -1.85
N TRP A 238 8.62 -22.88 -0.73
CA TRP A 238 8.43 -21.48 -0.37
C TRP A 238 8.68 -21.34 1.13
N ALA A 239 9.20 -20.20 1.58
CA ALA A 239 9.32 -19.88 3.01
C ALA A 239 9.44 -18.37 3.28
N ASN A 240 9.17 -17.99 4.53
CA ASN A 240 9.64 -16.74 5.12
C ASN A 240 11.04 -16.96 5.70
N ILE A 241 11.99 -16.15 5.28
CA ILE A 241 13.40 -16.26 5.69
C ILE A 241 13.76 -15.03 6.50
N TYR A 242 14.39 -15.23 7.65
CA TYR A 242 14.79 -14.14 8.55
C TYR A 242 16.30 -14.08 8.66
N LEU A 243 16.87 -12.91 8.36
CA LEU A 243 18.30 -12.67 8.42
C LEU A 243 18.64 -11.53 9.37
N ASP A 244 19.83 -11.59 9.95
CA ASP A 244 20.42 -10.46 10.68
C ASP A 244 20.95 -9.37 9.73
N LYS A 245 21.44 -8.27 10.30
CA LYS A 245 22.06 -7.16 9.55
C LYS A 245 23.28 -7.56 8.69
N ASN A 246 23.92 -8.68 8.99
CA ASN A 246 25.08 -9.23 8.28
C ASN A 246 24.69 -10.35 7.31
N HIS A 247 23.40 -10.48 6.99
CA HIS A 247 22.82 -11.50 6.13
C HIS A 247 23.04 -12.94 6.62
N GLN A 248 23.23 -13.14 7.93
CA GLN A 248 23.25 -14.46 8.56
C GLN A 248 21.82 -14.96 8.78
N LEU A 249 21.57 -16.23 8.47
CA LEU A 249 20.28 -16.86 8.67
C LEU A 249 19.98 -17.03 10.17
N LEU A 250 18.86 -16.46 10.60
CA LEU A 250 18.35 -16.59 11.96
C LEU A 250 17.16 -17.55 12.05
N GLY A 251 16.37 -17.66 10.98
CA GLY A 251 15.21 -18.54 10.95
C GLY A 251 14.62 -18.71 9.55
N ILE A 252 13.84 -19.77 9.41
CA ILE A 252 12.97 -20.07 8.28
C ILE A 252 11.63 -20.45 8.89
N GLU A 253 10.58 -19.69 8.62
CA GLU A 253 9.23 -20.01 9.11
C GLU A 253 8.24 -20.11 7.97
N ASN A 254 7.13 -20.81 8.20
CA ASN A 254 6.12 -21.11 7.20
C ASN A 254 6.70 -21.74 5.93
N GLY A 255 7.78 -22.52 6.08
CA GLY A 255 8.37 -23.27 5.00
C GLY A 255 7.49 -24.46 4.62
N THR A 256 7.49 -24.86 3.35
CA THR A 256 6.78 -26.08 2.93
C THR A 256 7.73 -27.01 2.20
N LEU A 257 7.76 -28.29 2.56
CA LEU A 257 8.56 -29.29 1.87
C LEU A 257 8.10 -29.45 0.41
N ALA A 258 9.04 -29.28 -0.52
CA ALA A 258 8.79 -29.44 -1.95
C ALA A 258 8.70 -30.91 -2.39
N LYS A 259 9.26 -31.83 -1.60
CA LYS A 259 9.30 -33.27 -1.85
C LYS A 259 9.15 -34.03 -0.53
N ASP A 260 8.85 -35.32 -0.63
CA ASP A 260 8.91 -36.23 0.51
C ASP A 260 10.33 -36.21 1.10
N LEU A 261 10.42 -36.28 2.44
CA LEU A 261 11.67 -36.21 3.18
C LEU A 261 11.73 -37.35 4.19
N HIS A 262 12.78 -38.16 4.13
CA HIS A 262 13.13 -39.08 5.20
C HIS A 262 14.09 -38.38 6.17
N PHE A 263 13.68 -38.15 7.41
CA PHE A 263 14.52 -37.50 8.41
C PHE A 263 14.24 -38.04 9.82
N GLY A 264 15.29 -38.31 10.59
CA GLY A 264 15.14 -38.79 11.96
C GLY A 264 14.39 -40.12 12.13
N GLY A 265 14.35 -40.95 11.07
CA GLY A 265 13.56 -42.18 11.06
C GLY A 265 12.06 -41.98 10.83
N ILE A 266 11.65 -40.79 10.38
CA ILE A 266 10.27 -40.45 10.03
C ILE A 266 10.22 -40.05 8.55
N ASP A 267 9.23 -40.59 7.83
CA ASP A 267 8.89 -40.20 6.47
C ASP A 267 7.88 -39.06 6.50
N TYR A 268 8.31 -37.88 6.06
CA TYR A 268 7.48 -36.69 5.92
C TYR A 268 7.00 -36.54 4.49
N PRO A 269 5.68 -36.40 4.25
CA PRO A 269 5.18 -36.17 2.90
C PRO A 269 5.47 -34.75 2.42
N GLN A 270 5.55 -34.58 1.10
CA GLN A 270 5.50 -33.28 0.43
C GLN A 270 4.27 -32.49 0.93
N GLY A 271 4.50 -31.21 1.22
CA GLY A 271 3.49 -30.34 1.82
C GLY A 271 3.60 -30.21 3.34
N THR A 272 4.47 -31.00 3.99
CA THR A 272 4.79 -30.81 5.42
C THR A 272 5.36 -29.41 5.64
N GLU A 273 4.83 -28.72 6.65
CA GLU A 273 5.34 -27.44 7.10
C GLU A 273 6.70 -27.65 7.78
N PHE A 274 7.68 -26.84 7.42
CA PHE A 274 9.04 -26.86 7.93
C PHE A 274 9.39 -25.51 8.54
N ASN A 275 9.87 -25.52 9.78
CA ASN A 275 10.34 -24.33 10.46
C ASN A 275 11.72 -24.55 11.09
N PHE A 276 12.68 -23.69 10.76
CA PHE A 276 13.85 -23.38 11.58
C PHE A 276 13.51 -22.12 12.39
N LEU A 277 13.21 -22.30 13.67
CA LEU A 277 12.55 -21.27 14.48
C LEU A 277 13.44 -20.06 14.77
N LEU A 278 12.93 -18.85 14.46
CA LEU A 278 13.57 -17.58 14.81
C LEU A 278 13.64 -17.37 16.34
N HIS A 279 12.62 -17.88 17.05
CA HIS A 279 12.63 -18.03 18.51
C HIS A 279 12.73 -19.52 18.90
N PRO A 280 13.96 -20.05 19.13
CA PRO A 280 14.18 -21.46 19.43
C PRO A 280 13.46 -21.94 20.69
N LEU A 281 12.84 -23.13 20.63
CA LEU A 281 12.20 -23.77 21.80
C LEU A 281 13.23 -24.34 22.79
N ILE A 282 14.47 -24.52 22.34
CA ILE A 282 15.59 -24.99 23.15
C ILE A 282 16.73 -23.98 22.96
N LYS A 283 17.22 -23.45 24.08
CA LYS A 283 18.25 -22.40 24.09
C LYS A 283 19.57 -22.95 23.50
N ASN A 284 20.22 -22.14 22.67
CA ASN A 284 21.54 -22.40 22.08
C ASN A 284 21.61 -23.66 21.18
N GLN A 285 20.48 -24.12 20.65
CA GLN A 285 20.44 -25.26 19.75
C GLN A 285 19.54 -24.97 18.56
N GLU A 286 20.05 -25.20 17.35
CA GLU A 286 19.22 -25.19 16.15
C GLU A 286 18.26 -26.39 16.21
N THR A 287 16.97 -26.11 16.12
CA THR A 287 15.92 -27.13 16.12
C THR A 287 14.99 -26.93 14.93
N TRP A 288 14.53 -28.04 14.36
CA TRP A 288 13.61 -28.04 13.23
C TRP A 288 12.25 -28.56 13.66
N LEU A 289 11.20 -27.87 13.27
CA LEU A 289 9.83 -28.25 13.55
C LEU A 289 9.16 -28.69 12.25
N PHE A 290 8.58 -29.88 12.26
CA PHE A 290 7.83 -30.42 11.13
C PHE A 290 6.36 -30.62 11.52
N THR A 291 5.44 -30.09 10.73
CA THR A 291 4.00 -30.34 10.91
C THR A 291 3.41 -30.92 9.63
N PRO A 292 2.91 -32.17 9.65
CA PRO A 292 2.25 -32.78 8.49
C PRO A 292 1.07 -31.94 7.98
N PRO A 293 0.75 -32.01 6.67
CA PRO A 293 -0.42 -31.31 6.13
C PRO A 293 -1.72 -32.06 6.48
N THR A 294 -2.85 -31.37 6.55
CA THR A 294 -4.15 -31.92 6.98
C THR A 294 -4.60 -33.19 6.24
N ASN A 295 -4.16 -33.41 5.00
CA ASN A 295 -4.57 -34.53 4.16
C ASN A 295 -3.54 -35.67 4.07
N LYS A 296 -2.39 -35.57 4.73
CA LYS A 296 -1.37 -36.63 4.75
C LYS A 296 -0.79 -36.80 6.14
N THR A 297 -0.09 -37.90 6.36
CA THR A 297 0.52 -38.19 7.66
C THR A 297 2.00 -38.48 7.51
N ALA A 298 2.78 -38.10 8.52
CA ALA A 298 4.15 -38.55 8.65
C ALA A 298 4.19 -39.91 9.35
N LYS A 299 5.11 -40.78 8.95
CA LYS A 299 5.18 -42.16 9.45
C LYS A 299 6.56 -42.48 9.98
N ALA A 300 6.65 -42.89 11.24
CA ALA A 300 7.88 -43.39 11.83
C ALA A 300 8.12 -44.86 11.44
N LYS A 301 9.38 -45.30 11.49
CA LYS A 301 9.77 -46.70 11.24
C LYS A 301 9.09 -47.71 12.17
N ASP A 302 8.71 -47.30 13.38
CA ASP A 302 8.00 -48.15 14.35
C ASP A 302 6.49 -48.27 14.08
N GLY A 303 5.99 -47.61 13.02
CA GLY A 303 4.59 -47.59 12.64
C GLY A 303 3.79 -46.44 13.25
N THR A 304 4.39 -45.58 14.08
CA THR A 304 3.73 -44.39 14.64
C THR A 304 3.34 -43.42 13.51
N VAL A 305 2.12 -42.91 13.57
CA VAL A 305 1.56 -41.98 12.57
C VAL A 305 1.35 -40.62 13.23
N TYR A 306 1.84 -39.57 12.58
CA TYR A 306 1.65 -38.18 12.97
C TYR A 306 0.78 -37.45 11.95
N THR A 307 -0.20 -36.70 12.43
CA THR A 307 -1.14 -35.89 11.66
C THR A 307 -0.79 -34.40 11.79
N ASP A 308 -1.61 -33.54 11.17
CA ASP A 308 -1.49 -32.08 11.25
C ASP A 308 -1.72 -31.48 12.65
N GLN A 309 -2.20 -32.28 13.60
CA GLN A 309 -2.34 -31.88 15.00
C GLN A 309 -1.04 -32.00 15.79
N GLN A 310 -0.01 -32.63 15.22
CA GLN A 310 1.28 -32.83 15.87
C GLN A 310 2.39 -32.09 15.14
N ALA A 311 3.15 -31.31 15.90
CA ALA A 311 4.37 -30.67 15.44
C ALA A 311 5.57 -31.40 16.06
N ILE A 312 6.43 -31.96 15.22
CA ILE A 312 7.54 -32.82 15.64
C ILE A 312 8.82 -31.98 15.66
N LEU A 313 9.41 -31.81 16.85
CA LEU A 313 10.63 -31.04 17.05
C LEU A 313 11.85 -31.97 16.98
N HIS A 314 12.73 -31.71 16.03
CA HIS A 314 14.00 -32.40 15.84
C HIS A 314 15.20 -31.52 16.16
N THR A 315 16.29 -32.18 16.53
CA THR A 315 17.65 -31.67 16.35
C THR A 315 18.05 -31.71 14.86
N THR A 316 19.12 -31.01 14.49
CA THR A 316 19.62 -31.02 13.10
C THR A 316 20.19 -32.37 12.63
N ASP A 317 20.52 -33.28 13.55
CA ASP A 317 20.98 -34.65 13.28
C ASP A 317 19.83 -35.68 13.24
N GLY A 318 18.59 -35.25 13.50
CA GLY A 318 17.38 -36.06 13.31
C GLY A 318 16.84 -36.69 14.59
N GLN A 319 17.43 -36.45 15.76
CA GLN A 319 16.83 -36.88 17.02
C GLN A 319 15.51 -36.15 17.27
N VAL A 320 14.44 -36.90 17.55
CA VAL A 320 13.16 -36.34 18.01
C VAL A 320 13.32 -35.88 19.46
N LEU A 321 13.14 -34.59 19.71
CA LEU A 321 13.23 -34.00 21.04
C LEU A 321 11.87 -33.99 21.73
N LYS A 322 10.83 -33.55 21.02
CA LYS A 322 9.47 -33.41 21.54
C LYS A 322 8.44 -33.56 20.42
N ILE A 323 7.29 -34.11 20.77
CA ILE A 323 6.06 -34.01 19.98
C ILE A 323 5.16 -32.98 20.66
N LEU A 324 4.77 -31.96 19.93
CA LEU A 324 4.00 -30.82 20.43
C LEU A 324 2.61 -30.81 19.80
N ASN A 325 1.64 -30.21 20.48
CA ASN A 325 0.34 -29.91 19.88
C ASN A 325 0.51 -28.76 18.89
N ALA A 326 0.19 -29.00 17.61
CA ALA A 326 0.31 -27.99 16.55
C ALA A 326 -0.65 -26.81 16.75
N ASN A 327 -1.72 -27.00 17.53
CA ASN A 327 -2.70 -25.97 17.87
C ASN A 327 -2.39 -25.24 19.19
N ASP A 328 -1.25 -25.52 19.82
CA ASP A 328 -0.78 -24.74 20.97
C ASP A 328 -0.55 -23.28 20.53
N GLU A 329 -0.99 -22.31 21.33
CA GLU A 329 -0.87 -20.88 21.02
C GLU A 329 0.56 -20.46 20.68
N LYS A 330 1.58 -21.06 21.32
CA LYS A 330 2.97 -20.77 21.02
C LYS A 330 3.31 -21.25 19.62
N ILE A 331 2.88 -22.44 19.21
CA ILE A 331 3.14 -22.97 17.87
C ILE A 331 2.34 -22.17 16.82
N MET A 332 1.09 -21.85 17.11
CA MET A 332 0.23 -21.04 16.26
C MET A 332 0.75 -19.61 16.05
N ALA A 333 1.27 -18.96 17.09
CA ALA A 333 1.83 -17.61 17.00
C ALA A 333 2.98 -17.51 15.98
N ARG A 334 3.71 -18.61 15.77
CA ARG A 334 4.79 -18.71 14.78
C ARG A 334 4.26 -18.79 13.34
N ARG A 335 3.01 -19.25 13.16
CA ARG A 335 2.29 -19.28 11.87
C ARG A 335 1.63 -17.94 11.56
N SER A 336 1.06 -17.27 12.58
CA SER A 336 0.18 -16.11 12.42
C SER A 336 0.88 -14.76 12.40
N ASN A 337 2.16 -14.66 12.77
CA ASN A 337 2.81 -13.35 12.95
C ASN A 337 3.03 -12.53 11.67
N HIS A 338 2.69 -13.03 10.47
CA HIS A 338 3.11 -12.39 9.22
C HIS A 338 2.11 -12.50 8.06
N SER A 339 0.83 -12.18 8.32
CA SER A 339 -0.14 -11.82 7.27
C SER A 339 -0.20 -10.31 7.06
#